data_AF-A0A6G3MKR5-F1
#
_entry.id   AF-A0A6G3MKR5-F1
#
_cell.length_a   1.000
_cell.length_b   1.000
_cell.length_c   1.000
_cell.angle_alpha   90.00
_cell.angle_beta   90.00
_cell.angle_gamma   90.00
#
_symmetry.space_group_name_H-M   'P 1'
#
loop_
_entity.id
_entity.type
_entity.pdbx_description
1 polymer ?
#
loop_
_entity_poly.entity_id
_entity_poly.type
_entity_poly.pdbx_seq_one_letter_code
_entity_poly.pdbx_strand_id
1 'polypeptide(L)'
;KAQNLIKKNIFGGMFIDQFTNKIFTGDTVRAVDGSHRGLRGQFKYYYKGFVFVFSKMLSSNSNMFVTRSKNLILDSSGEKSINTSQSSMSYHNSKGSFTPDTSGSYVGIGRSPTVRRMMELSRDKSLIGNTVRVIKGPYKGHIGIVKDSTAVLARVELHTNSKTINVDRTNISLCGDDNSISKPHVKPSPISNKDHL
;
A
#
# COMPACT_ATOMS: atom_id res chain seq x y z
N LYS A 1 37.49 17.49 4.73
CA LYS A 1 36.64 16.27 4.69
C LYS A 1 35.18 16.71 4.60
N ALA A 2 34.58 16.65 3.40
CA ALA A 2 33.15 16.89 3.24
C ALA A 2 32.39 15.74 3.91
N GLN A 3 31.61 16.03 4.95
CA GLN A 3 30.75 15.03 5.54
C GLN A 3 29.64 14.72 4.53
N ASN A 4 29.56 13.47 4.09
CA ASN A 4 28.43 12.97 3.33
C ASN A 4 27.15 13.16 4.15
N LEU A 5 26.43 14.27 3.91
CA LEU A 5 25.05 14.41 4.32
C LEU A 5 24.26 13.39 3.50
N ILE A 6 24.14 12.18 4.04
CA ILE A 6 23.08 11.26 3.66
C ILE A 6 21.80 12.06 3.85
N LYS A 7 21.21 12.55 2.75
CA LYS A 7 19.85 13.07 2.74
C LYS A 7 18.97 11.87 3.12
N LYS A 8 18.83 11.64 4.43
CA LYS A 8 17.77 10.81 4.97
C LYS A 8 16.51 11.47 4.43
N ASN A 9 15.88 10.81 3.47
CA ASN A 9 14.59 11.21 2.98
C ASN A 9 13.61 11.04 4.14
N ILE A 10 13.58 12.00 5.07
CA ILE A 10 12.50 12.17 6.05
C ILE A 10 11.30 12.79 5.30
N PHE A 11 11.01 12.25 4.11
CA PHE A 11 9.84 12.57 3.30
C PHE A 11 8.68 11.79 3.91
N GLY A 12 8.11 12.36 4.96
CA GLY A 12 7.04 11.72 5.72
C GLY A 12 6.80 12.45 7.04
N GLY A 13 6.37 13.70 6.96
CA GLY A 13 5.74 14.36 8.09
C GLY A 13 4.28 13.91 8.20
N MET A 14 3.83 13.68 9.42
CA MET A 14 2.42 13.58 9.77
C MET A 14 2.16 14.50 10.95
N PHE A 15 1.02 15.18 10.94
CA PHE A 15 0.53 15.87 12.13
C PHE A 15 -0.95 15.53 12.35
N ILE A 16 -1.43 15.86 13.54
CA ILE A 16 -2.82 15.69 13.93
C ILE A 16 -3.45 17.08 14.05
N ASP A 17 -4.58 17.32 13.36
CA ASP A 17 -5.32 18.57 13.48
C ASP A 17 -6.15 18.63 14.78
N GLN A 18 -6.85 19.74 14.98
CA GLN A 18 -7.72 19.94 16.14
C GLN A 18 -8.91 18.96 16.21
N PHE A 19 -9.26 18.32 15.09
CA PHE A 19 -10.33 17.33 15.00
C PHE A 19 -9.81 15.90 15.05
N THR A 20 -8.55 15.71 15.45
CA THR A 20 -7.87 14.42 15.55
C THR A 20 -7.63 13.71 14.21
N ASN A 21 -7.77 14.41 13.09
CA ASN A 21 -7.47 13.87 11.78
C ASN A 21 -5.95 13.74 11.59
N LYS A 22 -5.51 12.59 11.10
CA LYS A 22 -4.12 12.38 10.67
C LYS A 22 -3.92 12.97 9.28
N ILE A 23 -3.01 13.93 9.17
CA ILE A 23 -2.71 14.63 7.92
C ILE A 23 -1.29 14.27 7.52
N PHE A 24 -1.13 13.80 6.28
CA PHE A 24 0.14 13.32 5.74
C PHE A 24 0.74 14.32 4.76
N THR A 25 2.06 14.29 4.64
CA THR A 25 2.78 15.13 3.66
C THR A 25 2.19 14.96 2.27
N GLY A 26 1.89 16.07 1.59
CA GLY A 26 1.21 16.06 0.30
C GLY A 26 -0.29 16.33 0.37
N ASP A 27 -0.92 16.19 1.54
CA ASP A 27 -2.33 16.55 1.72
C ASP A 27 -2.53 18.07 1.62
N THR A 28 -3.68 18.45 1.09
CA THR A 28 -4.12 19.85 1.07
C THR A 28 -4.74 20.19 2.41
N VAL A 29 -4.30 21.29 2.99
CA VAL A 29 -4.76 21.81 4.27
C VAL A 29 -5.20 23.26 4.11
N ARG A 30 -6.12 23.67 4.98
CA ARG A 30 -6.59 25.05 5.07
C ARG A 30 -6.34 25.60 6.46
N ALA A 31 -5.84 26.83 6.53
CA ALA A 31 -5.70 27.55 7.77
C ALA A 31 -7.06 28.12 8.21
N VAL A 32 -7.52 27.73 9.39
CA VAL A 32 -8.80 28.18 9.97
C VAL A 32 -8.63 29.32 10.97
N ASP A 33 -7.42 29.52 11.45
CA ASP A 33 -7.09 30.50 12.48
C ASP A 33 -5.67 31.08 12.32
N GLY A 34 -5.42 32.24 12.94
CA GLY A 34 -4.16 32.99 12.88
C GLY A 34 -4.01 33.87 11.64
N SER A 35 -2.81 34.43 11.45
CA SER A 35 -2.47 35.39 10.38
C SER A 35 -2.66 34.85 8.95
N HIS A 36 -2.70 33.53 8.78
CA HIS A 36 -2.85 32.85 7.49
C HIS A 36 -4.26 32.31 7.26
N ARG A 37 -5.25 32.67 8.10
CA ARG A 37 -6.63 32.19 7.99
C ARG A 37 -7.20 32.39 6.58
N GLY A 38 -7.82 31.35 6.06
CA GLY A 38 -8.39 31.31 4.70
C GLY A 38 -7.41 30.83 3.62
N LEU A 39 -6.10 30.86 3.88
CA LEU A 39 -5.12 30.31 2.95
C LEU A 39 -5.19 28.78 2.93
N ARG A 40 -5.05 28.22 1.73
CA ARG A 40 -4.96 26.78 1.46
C ARG A 40 -3.63 26.42 0.83
N GLY A 41 -3.15 25.21 1.06
CA GLY A 41 -1.93 24.74 0.44
C GLY A 41 -1.58 23.31 0.81
N GLN A 42 -0.51 22.81 0.20
CA GLN A 42 -0.03 21.46 0.40
C GLN A 42 0.92 21.39 1.59
N PHE A 43 0.66 20.49 2.54
CA PHE A 43 1.57 20.22 3.65
C PHE A 43 2.90 19.61 3.15
N LYS A 44 4.03 20.20 3.54
CA LYS A 44 5.38 19.76 3.15
C LYS A 44 6.22 19.24 4.31
N TYR A 45 6.32 19.99 5.41
CA TYR A 45 7.22 19.65 6.52
C TYR A 45 6.59 19.95 7.87
N TYR A 46 6.87 19.09 8.86
CA TYR A 46 6.45 19.26 10.24
C TYR A 46 7.68 19.35 11.14
N TYR A 47 7.72 20.35 12.03
CA TYR A 47 8.78 20.50 13.01
C TYR A 47 8.28 21.18 14.28
N LYS A 48 8.44 20.52 15.44
CA LYS A 48 8.10 21.06 16.77
C LYS A 48 6.72 21.75 16.86
N GLY A 49 5.68 21.17 16.25
CA GLY A 49 4.32 21.72 16.26
C GLY A 49 4.02 22.75 15.17
N PHE A 50 5.03 23.16 14.40
CA PHE A 50 4.89 24.02 13.23
C PHE A 50 4.80 23.21 11.95
N VAL A 51 3.93 23.65 11.06
CA VAL A 51 3.63 23.01 9.77
C VAL A 51 3.99 24.00 8.67
N PHE A 52 4.83 23.55 7.74
CA PHE A 52 5.23 24.28 6.54
C PHE A 52 4.31 23.88 5.39
N VAL A 53 3.62 24.86 4.81
CA VAL A 53 2.56 24.64 3.82
C VAL A 53 2.83 25.45 2.55
N PHE A 54 2.77 24.77 1.41
CA PHE A 54 2.97 25.37 0.09
C PHE A 54 1.66 25.83 -0.51
N SER A 55 1.50 27.14 -0.70
CA SER A 55 0.31 27.72 -1.31
C SER A 55 0.65 28.34 -2.66
N LYS A 56 0.03 27.84 -3.73
CA LYS A 56 0.14 28.46 -5.07
C LYS A 56 -0.41 29.89 -5.12
N MET A 57 -1.23 30.29 -4.14
CA MET A 57 -1.86 31.61 -4.08
C MET A 57 -0.98 32.65 -3.35
N LEU A 58 0.07 32.21 -2.67
CA LEU A 58 1.01 33.09 -2.00
C LEU A 58 2.19 33.35 -2.94
N SER A 59 2.44 34.60 -3.33
CA SER A 59 3.59 34.98 -4.19
C SER A 59 4.85 35.34 -3.40
N SER A 60 4.73 35.60 -2.11
CA SER A 60 5.84 35.90 -1.20
C SER A 60 6.48 34.63 -0.61
N ASN A 61 7.70 34.74 -0.08
CA ASN A 61 8.36 33.68 0.69
C ASN A 61 8.43 32.32 -0.02
N SER A 62 8.68 32.33 -1.34
CA SER A 62 8.73 31.12 -2.17
C SER A 62 7.47 30.27 -2.05
N ASN A 63 6.31 30.92 -1.94
CA ASN A 63 4.99 30.30 -1.86
C ASN A 63 4.78 29.46 -0.58
N MET A 64 5.58 29.72 0.46
CA MET A 64 5.53 29.01 1.75
C MET A 64 4.93 29.90 2.82
N PHE A 65 4.06 29.31 3.63
CA PHE A 65 3.68 29.87 4.93
C PHE A 65 3.81 28.82 6.02
N VAL A 66 3.93 29.28 7.27
CA VAL A 66 4.14 28.42 8.44
C VAL A 66 3.08 28.75 9.48
N THR A 67 2.47 27.73 10.06
CA THR A 67 1.50 27.91 11.16
C THR A 67 1.54 26.73 12.12
N ARG A 68 0.87 26.85 13.26
CA ARG A 68 0.72 25.74 14.22
C ARG A 68 -0.19 24.67 13.64
N SER A 69 0.07 23.40 13.95
CA SER A 69 -0.77 22.27 13.54
C SER A 69 -2.25 22.45 13.91
N LYS A 70 -2.52 23.00 15.11
CA LYS A 70 -3.88 23.27 15.61
C LYS A 70 -4.66 24.28 14.77
N ASN A 71 -3.98 25.15 14.02
CA ASN A 71 -4.60 26.18 13.19
C ASN A 71 -4.92 25.68 11.77
N LEU A 72 -4.55 24.44 11.45
CA LEU A 72 -4.79 23.80 10.16
C LEU A 72 -5.84 22.71 10.30
N ILE A 73 -6.62 22.53 9.25
CA ILE A 73 -7.54 21.40 9.08
C ILE A 73 -7.30 20.76 7.72
N LEU A 74 -7.59 19.47 7.62
CA LEU A 74 -7.58 18.77 6.33
C LEU A 74 -8.62 19.40 5.40
N ASP A 75 -8.20 19.75 4.19
CA ASP A 75 -9.09 20.27 3.15
C ASP A 75 -9.41 19.17 2.15
N SER A 76 -10.51 18.44 2.41
CA SER A 76 -11.00 17.34 1.56
C SER A 76 -11.51 17.82 0.19
N SER A 77 -11.59 19.13 -0.06
CA SER A 77 -12.03 19.69 -1.35
C SER A 77 -10.98 19.58 -2.45
N GLY A 78 -9.74 19.20 -2.10
CA GLY A 78 -8.74 18.81 -3.08
C GLY A 78 -9.12 17.46 -3.66
N GLU A 79 -9.77 17.47 -4.83
CA GLU A 79 -9.85 16.32 -5.72
C GLU A 79 -8.48 15.62 -5.71
N LYS A 80 -8.43 14.44 -5.10
CA LYS A 80 -7.43 13.47 -5.48
C LYS A 80 -7.78 13.16 -6.93
N SER A 81 -7.15 13.86 -7.88
CA SER A 81 -7.13 13.51 -9.29
C SER A 81 -6.39 12.18 -9.41
N ILE A 82 -6.99 11.12 -8.90
CA ILE A 82 -6.73 9.77 -9.31
C ILE A 82 -7.39 9.72 -10.68
N ASN A 83 -6.56 9.77 -11.72
CA ASN A 83 -6.96 9.39 -13.07
C ASN A 83 -7.39 7.91 -13.04
N THR A 84 -8.63 7.66 -12.64
CA THR A 84 -9.32 6.41 -12.89
C THR A 84 -10.55 6.76 -13.69
N SER A 85 -10.40 6.72 -15.01
CA SER A 85 -11.52 6.68 -15.94
C SER A 85 -12.43 5.51 -15.53
N GLN A 86 -13.57 5.81 -14.92
CA GLN A 86 -14.69 4.88 -14.79
C GLN A 86 -15.91 5.50 -15.44
N SER A 87 -16.06 5.13 -16.71
CA SER A 87 -17.28 5.22 -17.49
C SER A 87 -18.41 4.45 -16.79
N SER A 88 -19.44 5.19 -16.38
CA SER A 88 -20.88 4.88 -16.51
C SER A 88 -21.34 3.45 -16.24
N MET A 89 -22.00 3.26 -15.10
CA MET A 89 -22.98 2.19 -14.86
C MET A 89 -24.29 2.48 -15.60
N SER A 90 -24.93 1.43 -16.12
CA SER A 90 -26.27 1.46 -16.68
C SER A 90 -26.97 0.11 -16.49
N TYR A 91 -28.13 0.17 -15.82
CA TYR A 91 -29.30 -0.72 -15.79
C TYR A 91 -29.14 -2.22 -15.39
N HIS A 92 -29.82 -2.63 -14.31
CA HIS A 92 -31.11 -3.33 -14.41
C HIS A 92 -31.85 -3.37 -13.06
N ASN A 93 -33.17 -3.54 -13.17
CA ASN A 93 -34.25 -3.34 -12.21
C ASN A 93 -34.91 -4.69 -11.88
N SER A 94 -35.37 -4.95 -10.64
CA SER A 94 -36.56 -5.79 -10.39
C SER A 94 -36.95 -5.92 -8.89
N LYS A 95 -38.06 -5.24 -8.55
CA LYS A 95 -39.29 -5.66 -7.83
C LYS A 95 -39.23 -6.69 -6.67
N GLY A 96 -39.91 -6.34 -5.57
CA GLY A 96 -40.51 -7.32 -4.64
C GLY A 96 -41.01 -6.70 -3.33
N SER A 97 -42.31 -6.39 -3.25
CA SER A 97 -43.04 -5.85 -2.09
C SER A 97 -43.81 -6.97 -1.38
N PHE A 98 -43.69 -7.09 -0.05
CA PHE A 98 -44.69 -7.72 0.84
C PHE A 98 -44.50 -7.20 2.29
N THR A 99 -45.59 -6.71 2.89
CA THR A 99 -45.81 -6.47 4.34
C THR A 99 -47.19 -7.06 4.70
N PRO A 100 -47.40 -7.59 5.91
CA PRO A 100 -48.10 -6.75 6.91
C PRO A 100 -47.73 -7.03 8.39
N ASP A 101 -48.13 -6.08 9.28
CA ASP A 101 -48.56 -6.27 10.69
C ASP A 101 -47.46 -6.64 11.73
N THR A 102 -47.34 -6.16 12.97
CA THR A 102 -48.03 -5.18 13.85
C THR A 102 -47.09 -4.94 15.06
N SER A 103 -47.15 -3.73 15.63
CA SER A 103 -46.61 -3.28 16.94
C SER A 103 -45.16 -2.74 17.03
N GLY A 104 -45.06 -1.50 17.53
CA GLY A 104 -43.92 -1.02 18.31
C GLY A 104 -42.81 -0.28 17.55
N SER A 105 -42.82 1.05 17.64
CA SER A 105 -41.92 1.96 16.95
C SER A 105 -40.47 1.97 17.49
N TYR A 106 -39.55 2.22 16.54
CA TYR A 106 -38.18 2.80 16.61
C TYR A 106 -36.93 1.88 16.52
N VAL A 107 -36.64 1.48 15.26
CA VAL A 107 -35.35 1.46 14.51
C VAL A 107 -34.16 0.61 15.02
N GLY A 108 -34.17 -0.68 14.68
CA GLY A 108 -33.23 -1.27 13.69
C GLY A 108 -31.80 -1.68 14.11
N ILE A 109 -31.66 -2.89 14.66
CA ILE A 109 -30.43 -3.71 14.61
C ILE A 109 -30.40 -4.48 13.28
N GLY A 110 -29.26 -4.53 12.58
CA GLY A 110 -29.08 -5.44 11.45
C GLY A 110 -27.73 -5.39 10.74
N ARG A 111 -26.84 -6.31 11.15
CA ARG A 111 -25.80 -6.98 10.34
C ARG A 111 -24.43 -6.29 10.16
N SER A 112 -23.55 -6.62 11.12
CA SER A 112 -22.10 -6.88 11.02
C SER A 112 -21.56 -7.12 9.59
N PRO A 113 -20.35 -6.63 9.27
CA PRO A 113 -19.18 -7.47 9.56
C PRO A 113 -18.17 -6.76 10.45
N THR A 114 -18.05 -7.30 11.66
CA THR A 114 -16.78 -7.59 12.30
C THR A 114 -15.66 -7.87 11.30
N VAL A 115 -14.48 -7.41 11.70
CA VAL A 115 -13.15 -7.76 11.17
C VAL A 115 -12.73 -6.97 9.92
N ARG A 116 -11.74 -6.09 10.16
CA ARG A 116 -10.49 -5.88 9.39
C ARG A 116 -10.21 -4.41 9.10
N ARG A 117 -9.65 -3.71 10.09
CA ARG A 117 -8.46 -2.89 9.81
C ARG A 117 -7.50 -2.69 10.97
N MET A 118 -7.60 -3.55 11.99
CA MET A 118 -6.52 -3.85 12.93
C MET A 118 -5.47 -4.79 12.29
N MET A 119 -5.09 -4.50 11.04
CA MET A 119 -3.97 -5.14 10.37
C MET A 119 -3.10 -4.05 9.75
N GLU A 120 -2.42 -3.35 10.63
CA GLU A 120 -0.98 -3.21 10.50
C GLU A 120 -0.33 -4.60 10.65
N LEU A 121 -0.74 -5.57 9.81
CA LEU A 121 0.16 -6.65 9.45
C LEU A 121 1.12 -5.95 8.53
N SER A 122 2.30 -5.63 9.08
CA SER A 122 3.51 -5.34 8.34
C SER A 122 3.37 -5.86 6.92
N ARG A 123 3.15 -4.95 5.95
CA ARG A 123 3.19 -5.32 4.54
C ARG A 123 4.52 -6.02 4.38
N ASP A 124 4.47 -7.34 4.26
CA ASP A 124 5.65 -8.17 4.27
C ASP A 124 6.30 -8.01 2.91
N LYS A 125 7.06 -6.91 2.81
CA LYS A 125 7.76 -6.42 1.64
C LYS A 125 8.92 -7.33 1.26
N SER A 126 9.26 -8.32 2.08
CA SER A 126 10.37 -9.25 1.83
C SER A 126 10.22 -10.00 0.51
N LEU A 127 8.98 -10.25 0.09
CA LEU A 127 8.69 -11.01 -1.13
C LEU A 127 8.69 -10.15 -2.40
N ILE A 128 8.54 -8.83 -2.27
CA ILE A 128 8.37 -7.91 -3.42
C ILE A 128 9.72 -7.75 -4.13
N GLY A 129 9.70 -7.87 -5.46
CA GLY A 129 10.90 -7.80 -6.31
C GLY A 129 11.61 -9.12 -6.50
N ASN A 130 11.30 -10.14 -5.69
CA ASN A 130 11.92 -11.46 -5.84
C ASN A 130 11.32 -12.24 -7.01
N THR A 131 12.17 -13.05 -7.64
CA THR A 131 11.76 -14.04 -8.62
C THR A 131 11.11 -15.22 -7.92
N VAL A 132 9.91 -15.59 -8.35
CA VAL A 132 9.14 -16.70 -7.78
C VAL A 132 8.69 -17.64 -8.89
N ARG A 133 8.50 -18.91 -8.54
CA ARG A 133 7.86 -19.92 -9.37
C ARG A 133 6.52 -20.32 -8.77
N VAL A 134 5.48 -20.33 -9.59
CA VAL A 134 4.16 -20.81 -9.18
C VAL A 134 4.20 -22.34 -9.09
N ILE A 135 3.81 -22.91 -7.95
CA ILE A 135 3.91 -24.36 -7.69
C ILE A 135 2.56 -25.10 -7.82
N LYS A 136 1.43 -24.39 -7.86
CA LYS A 136 0.08 -24.97 -8.00
C LYS A 136 -0.82 -24.15 -8.93
N GLY A 137 -1.91 -24.78 -9.39
CA GLY A 137 -2.94 -24.15 -10.21
C GLY A 137 -2.59 -24.05 -11.71
N PRO A 138 -3.40 -23.32 -12.49
CA PRO A 138 -3.27 -23.25 -13.96
C PRO A 138 -1.93 -22.68 -14.44
N TYR A 139 -1.30 -21.83 -13.62
CA TYR A 139 0.00 -21.20 -13.91
C TYR A 139 1.18 -21.95 -13.28
N LYS A 140 0.99 -23.18 -12.80
CA LYS A 140 2.08 -24.00 -12.24
C LYS A 140 3.28 -24.07 -13.20
N GLY A 141 4.48 -23.98 -12.65
CA GLY A 141 5.75 -24.00 -13.38
C GLY A 141 6.17 -22.64 -13.93
N HIS A 142 5.27 -21.66 -14.02
CA HIS A 142 5.60 -20.34 -14.55
C HIS A 142 6.44 -19.55 -13.54
N ILE A 143 7.43 -18.83 -14.06
CA ILE A 143 8.32 -17.95 -13.30
C ILE A 143 7.87 -16.51 -13.50
N GLY A 144 7.96 -15.70 -12.45
CA GLY A 144 7.63 -14.29 -12.51
C GLY A 144 8.23 -13.47 -11.37
N ILE A 145 8.06 -12.16 -11.44
CA ILE A 145 8.53 -11.20 -10.43
C ILE A 145 7.34 -10.73 -9.61
N VAL A 146 7.48 -10.72 -8.29
CA VAL A 146 6.45 -10.22 -7.38
C VAL A 146 6.40 -8.68 -7.44
N LYS A 147 5.29 -8.10 -7.89
CA LYS A 147 5.06 -6.64 -7.91
C LYS A 147 4.53 -6.10 -6.59
N ASP A 148 3.66 -6.87 -5.94
CA ASP A 148 3.04 -6.51 -4.68
C ASP A 148 2.70 -7.78 -3.90
N SER A 149 2.65 -7.67 -2.58
CA SER A 149 2.39 -8.78 -1.68
C SER A 149 1.54 -8.34 -0.50
N THR A 150 0.42 -9.03 -0.31
CA THR A 150 -0.42 -8.94 0.89
C THR A 150 -0.13 -10.14 1.79
N ALA A 151 -0.79 -10.22 2.96
CA ALA A 151 -0.61 -11.36 3.87
C ALA A 151 -1.02 -12.72 3.25
N VAL A 152 -1.91 -12.73 2.25
CA VAL A 152 -2.49 -13.96 1.67
C VAL A 152 -2.14 -14.12 0.19
N LEU A 153 -2.28 -13.03 -0.57
CA LEU A 153 -2.11 -13.02 -2.03
C LEU A 153 -0.84 -12.27 -2.43
N ALA A 154 -0.18 -12.75 -3.48
CA ALA A 154 0.90 -12.08 -4.18
C ALA A 154 0.49 -11.74 -5.62
N ARG A 155 0.88 -10.55 -6.08
CA ARG A 155 0.74 -10.11 -7.48
C ARG A 155 2.02 -10.42 -8.22
N VAL A 156 1.99 -11.38 -9.13
CA VAL A 156 3.17 -11.87 -9.85
C VAL A 156 3.04 -11.50 -11.33
N GLU A 157 4.02 -10.77 -11.86
CA GLU A 157 4.19 -10.56 -13.29
C GLU A 157 4.95 -11.76 -13.88
N LEU A 158 4.28 -12.55 -14.71
CA LEU A 158 4.88 -13.74 -15.34
C LEU A 158 5.90 -13.36 -16.41
N HIS A 159 7.03 -14.05 -16.49
CA HIS A 159 8.05 -13.85 -17.52
C HIS A 159 7.58 -14.21 -18.93
N THR A 160 6.71 -15.23 -19.07
CA THR A 160 6.34 -15.76 -20.39
C THR A 160 5.39 -14.84 -21.17
N ASN A 161 4.41 -14.24 -20.49
CA ASN A 161 3.34 -13.45 -21.12
C ASN A 161 3.27 -12.00 -20.60
N SER A 162 4.24 -11.57 -19.79
CA SER A 162 4.25 -10.27 -19.06
C SER A 162 2.90 -9.91 -18.43
N LYS A 163 2.12 -10.93 -18.05
CA LYS A 163 0.78 -10.80 -17.47
C LYS A 163 0.90 -10.82 -15.96
N THR A 164 0.26 -9.87 -15.30
CA THR A 164 0.15 -9.86 -13.83
C THR A 164 -1.01 -10.74 -13.38
N ILE A 165 -0.74 -11.69 -12.49
CA ILE A 165 -1.74 -12.58 -11.89
C ILE A 165 -1.73 -12.47 -10.36
N ASN A 166 -2.86 -12.81 -9.74
CA ASN A 166 -2.97 -12.96 -8.29
C ASN A 166 -2.82 -14.44 -7.94
N VAL A 167 -1.88 -14.78 -7.06
CA VAL A 167 -1.61 -16.15 -6.60
C VAL A 167 -1.50 -16.16 -5.09
N ASP A 168 -2.00 -17.20 -4.42
CA ASP A 168 -1.79 -17.37 -2.99
C ASP A 168 -0.30 -17.52 -2.66
N ARG A 169 0.13 -16.93 -1.54
CA ARG A 169 1.51 -17.05 -1.05
C ARG A 169 1.96 -18.49 -0.81
N THR A 170 1.03 -19.37 -0.46
CA THR A 170 1.30 -20.81 -0.26
C THR A 170 1.54 -21.57 -1.57
N ASN A 171 1.22 -20.95 -2.71
CA ASN A 171 1.29 -21.54 -4.04
C ASN A 171 2.44 -20.97 -4.88
N ILE A 172 3.38 -20.26 -4.25
CA ILE A 172 4.60 -19.74 -4.86
C ILE A 172 5.83 -20.19 -4.07
N SER A 173 6.92 -20.45 -4.79
CA SER A 173 8.23 -20.76 -4.23
C SER A 173 9.20 -19.67 -4.65
N LEU A 174 10.04 -19.18 -3.74
CA LEU A 174 11.15 -18.31 -4.11
C LEU A 174 12.10 -19.10 -5.02
N CYS A 175 12.39 -18.56 -6.19
CA CYS A 175 13.51 -19.02 -6.99
C CYS A 175 14.72 -18.27 -6.44
N GLY A 176 15.45 -18.93 -5.53
CA GLY A 176 16.70 -18.40 -5.03
C GLY A 176 17.70 -18.19 -6.16
N ASP A 177 18.52 -17.17 -6.02
CA ASP A 177 19.83 -17.10 -6.67
C ASP A 177 20.64 -18.31 -6.17
N ASP A 178 20.49 -19.44 -6.87
CA ASP A 178 21.22 -20.67 -6.60
C ASP A 178 22.71 -20.48 -6.98
N ASN A 179 23.45 -19.72 -6.16
CA ASN A 179 24.91 -19.84 -6.09
C ASN A 179 25.34 -20.89 -5.05
N SER A 180 24.41 -21.67 -4.50
CA SER A 180 24.73 -22.96 -3.91
C SER A 180 24.67 -24.02 -5.01
N ILE A 181 25.78 -24.17 -5.74
CA ILE A 181 26.10 -25.42 -6.44
C ILE A 181 26.16 -26.50 -5.36
N SER A 182 25.03 -27.13 -5.08
CA SER A 182 25.04 -28.46 -4.47
C SER A 182 25.69 -29.36 -5.51
N LYS A 183 27.00 -29.58 -5.38
CA LYS A 183 27.72 -30.61 -6.11
C LYS A 183 26.86 -31.89 -6.06
N PRO A 184 26.57 -32.57 -7.18
CA PRO A 184 25.97 -33.88 -7.10
C PRO A 184 26.93 -34.76 -6.30
N HIS A 185 26.44 -35.30 -5.17
CA HIS A 185 27.17 -36.29 -4.40
C HIS A 185 27.26 -37.55 -5.25
N VAL A 186 28.35 -37.67 -6.02
CA VAL A 186 28.71 -38.93 -6.68
C VAL A 186 29.12 -39.89 -5.58
N LYS A 187 28.26 -40.86 -5.27
CA LYS A 187 28.65 -42.00 -4.43
C LYS A 187 29.77 -42.75 -5.18
N PRO A 188 30.95 -42.97 -4.59
CA PRO A 188 31.95 -43.81 -5.23
C PRO A 188 31.40 -45.23 -5.39
N SER A 189 31.51 -45.77 -6.59
CA SER A 189 31.18 -47.16 -6.91
C SER A 189 32.02 -48.10 -6.03
N PRO A 190 31.48 -49.23 -5.54
CA PRO A 190 32.30 -50.25 -4.90
C PRO A 190 33.32 -50.79 -5.90
N ILE A 191 34.61 -50.67 -5.58
CA ILE A 191 35.68 -51.32 -6.32
C ILE A 191 35.52 -52.82 -6.07
N SER A 192 35.11 -53.59 -7.09
CA SER A 192 35.21 -55.05 -7.00
C SER A 192 36.68 -55.43 -7.18
N ASN A 193 37.34 -55.81 -6.09
CA ASN A 193 38.58 -56.57 -6.21
C ASN A 193 38.19 -57.94 -6.77
N LYS A 194 38.42 -58.13 -8.07
CA LYS A 194 38.46 -59.46 -8.66
C LYS A 194 39.88 -59.98 -8.49
N ASP A 195 39.97 -61.03 -7.71
CA ASP A 195 41.13 -61.88 -7.55
C ASP A 195 41.69 -62.28 -8.92
N HIS A 196 43.01 -62.22 -9.06
CA HIS A 196 43.73 -63.00 -10.05
C HIS A 196 44.83 -63.81 -9.35
N LEU A 197 44.91 -65.06 -9.80
CA LEU A 197 45.73 -66.20 -9.37
C LEU A 197 47.15 -65.87 -8.92
#